data_AF-A0AAP3BEY0-F1
#
_entry.id   AF-A0AAP3BEY0-F1
#
_cell.length_a   1.000
_cell.length_b   1.000
_cell.length_c   1.000
_cell.angle_alpha   90.00
_cell.angle_beta   90.00
_cell.angle_gamma   90.00
#
_symmetry.space_group_name_H-M   'P 1'
#
loop_
_entity.id
_entity.type
_entity.pdbx_description
1 polymer ?
#
loop_
_entity_poly.entity_id
_entity_poly.type
_entity_poly.pdbx_seq_one_letter_code
_entity_poly.pdbx_strand_id
1 'polypeptide(L)'
;MAKLIPLGNNDGNENRPSDEELNQMFGAFMDAFFGGLSDEDIDEESDDDDIIPFDEFDDSDYWDDLYEGPTPFAYSVIPSNKKKRKKPRKKSTDRQVPNYAYKPKGEDLEGYFVKKIHSVIRWGVTSTNDVNYGLRVFEGWLAQAQKYVAKEEFYYAVCITRALLSDVLTFHLFWHHKYPKQMARVRKLERAVSEVYYQCLSFSKDKDFNWIDLCLGLLQKEKGSYPFNSKGEAGFDVEDYTEKVIALLPDEKAKQYRDAHPTEKQLLEKPIPVCLPDKIEMPQGLDEKDKAPYLTDFIDEVPNAQYASLIVSLLDIVKTHEKKLKSFGIVKAEKLRKMKAEYENFVLAYHRGGIDEFRKYSNYALTRPFWNLVYNYHFPTTNTASKNNFLQQAVEPYLDLIWRQWDSPKLQSKFDEVKEKAAKAQALKQEREESLAAMPSYLEGLTSDQYLAFHEQALRILNRDKKKLSESSGILKFDIEHRYQPLLKLLKGTRGIEDSLDAKVRQGIDSIFLSIYQVLWDYMLYPYDLDYIIENKKVVKKVLDEIWKI
;
A
#
# COMPACT_ATOMS: atom_id res chain seq x y z
N MET A 1 -27.93 -59.52 2.55
CA MET A 1 -27.60 -58.81 1.29
C MET A 1 -27.92 -57.34 1.46
N ALA A 2 -26.93 -56.51 1.80
CA ALA A 2 -27.10 -55.05 1.82
C ALA A 2 -26.85 -54.51 0.41
N LYS A 3 -27.87 -53.87 -0.19
CA LYS A 3 -27.77 -53.21 -1.50
C LYS A 3 -26.85 -51.98 -1.38
N LEU A 4 -25.75 -51.98 -2.12
CA LEU A 4 -24.95 -50.78 -2.38
C LEU A 4 -25.75 -49.84 -3.29
N ILE A 5 -25.98 -48.60 -2.84
CA ILE A 5 -26.50 -47.51 -3.67
C ILE A 5 -25.30 -46.81 -4.34
N PRO A 6 -25.30 -46.59 -5.67
CA PRO A 6 -24.19 -45.93 -6.35
C PRO A 6 -24.26 -44.40 -6.14
N LEU A 7 -23.14 -43.80 -5.72
CA LEU A 7 -22.95 -42.35 -5.72
C LEU A 7 -22.77 -41.85 -7.16
N GLY A 8 -23.87 -41.43 -7.78
CA GLY A 8 -23.87 -40.71 -9.05
C GLY A 8 -23.52 -39.22 -8.88
N ASN A 9 -22.87 -38.63 -9.89
CA ASN A 9 -22.62 -37.19 -10.02
C ASN A 9 -23.92 -36.38 -9.87
N ASN A 10 -23.98 -35.44 -8.92
CA ASN A 10 -25.12 -34.55 -8.73
C ASN A 10 -24.72 -33.08 -8.90
N ASP A 11 -24.83 -32.59 -10.13
CA ASP A 11 -25.03 -31.15 -10.47
C ASP A 11 -26.53 -30.83 -10.64
N GLY A 12 -27.42 -31.57 -9.95
CA GLY A 12 -28.88 -31.39 -10.06
C GLY A 12 -29.60 -31.71 -8.75
N ASN A 13 -30.54 -30.84 -8.38
CA ASN A 13 -31.23 -30.77 -7.09
C ASN A 13 -32.36 -31.80 -6.91
N GLU A 14 -32.21 -33.05 -7.38
CA GLU A 14 -33.35 -33.98 -7.45
C GLU A 14 -33.20 -35.30 -6.68
N ASN A 15 -32.16 -35.51 -5.88
CA ASN A 15 -32.09 -36.68 -4.96
C ASN A 15 -31.29 -36.39 -3.68
N ARG A 16 -31.50 -35.21 -3.07
CA ARG A 16 -30.99 -34.93 -1.73
C ARG A 16 -32.00 -35.48 -0.70
N PRO A 17 -31.60 -36.35 0.25
CA PRO A 17 -32.46 -36.74 1.36
C PRO A 17 -32.95 -35.48 2.09
N SER A 18 -34.22 -35.46 2.49
CA SER A 18 -34.79 -34.33 3.22
C SER A 18 -34.02 -34.08 4.52
N ASP A 19 -34.05 -32.84 5.04
CA ASP A 19 -33.33 -32.50 6.27
C ASP A 19 -33.84 -33.33 7.47
N GLU A 20 -35.06 -33.85 7.40
CA GLU A 20 -35.68 -34.75 8.38
C GLU A 20 -35.13 -36.19 8.28
N GLU A 21 -34.91 -36.70 7.06
CA GLU A 21 -34.22 -37.97 6.82
C GLU A 21 -32.73 -37.89 7.20
N LEU A 22 -32.07 -36.76 6.96
CA LEU A 22 -30.70 -36.51 7.41
C LEU A 22 -30.59 -36.48 8.94
N ASN A 23 -31.54 -35.84 9.63
CA ASN A 23 -31.58 -35.82 11.09
C ASN A 23 -31.93 -37.19 11.68
N GLN A 24 -32.81 -37.98 11.05
CA GLN A 24 -33.07 -39.37 11.47
C GLN A 24 -31.87 -40.29 11.24
N MET A 25 -31.16 -40.15 10.11
CA MET A 25 -29.93 -40.91 9.85
C MET A 25 -28.79 -40.51 10.81
N PHE A 26 -28.69 -39.23 11.16
CA PHE A 26 -27.72 -38.75 12.15
C PHE A 26 -28.08 -39.18 13.58
N GLY A 27 -29.36 -39.18 13.93
CA GLY A 27 -29.87 -39.72 15.21
C GLY A 27 -29.61 -41.23 15.35
N ALA A 28 -29.94 -42.02 14.33
CA ALA A 28 -29.67 -43.46 14.33
C ALA A 28 -28.16 -43.79 14.36
N PHE A 29 -27.32 -42.94 13.76
CA PHE A 29 -25.86 -43.06 13.87
C PHE A 29 -25.35 -42.73 15.27
N MET A 30 -25.91 -41.71 15.94
CA MET A 30 -25.54 -41.36 17.31
C MET A 30 -26.01 -42.41 18.32
N ASP A 31 -27.21 -42.98 18.15
CA ASP A 31 -27.73 -44.05 19.02
C ASP A 31 -26.98 -45.37 18.83
N ALA A 32 -26.59 -45.73 17.61
CA ALA A 32 -25.79 -46.94 17.37
C ALA A 32 -24.33 -46.82 17.87
N PHE A 33 -23.80 -45.59 17.98
CA PHE A 33 -22.40 -45.35 18.37
C PHE A 33 -22.24 -45.00 19.86
N PHE A 34 -23.28 -44.45 20.50
CA PHE A 34 -23.25 -44.05 21.92
C PHE A 34 -24.33 -44.72 22.79
N GLY A 35 -25.34 -45.39 22.21
CA GLY A 35 -26.43 -46.06 22.93
C GLY A 35 -26.08 -47.44 23.51
N GLY A 36 -24.81 -47.88 23.40
CA GLY A 36 -24.31 -49.10 24.06
C GLY A 36 -23.81 -48.88 25.49
N LEU A 37 -24.03 -47.71 26.09
CA LEU A 37 -23.59 -47.38 27.45
C LEU A 37 -24.78 -46.97 28.31
N SER A 38 -25.59 -47.94 28.71
CA SER A 38 -26.44 -47.85 29.91
C SER A 38 -26.65 -49.22 30.55
N ASP A 39 -26.14 -49.33 31.78
CA ASP A 39 -26.56 -50.09 32.96
C ASP A 39 -27.37 -51.39 32.80
N GLU A 40 -26.66 -52.53 32.91
CA GLU A 40 -27.03 -53.89 33.38
C GLU A 40 -25.71 -54.68 33.19
N ASP A 41 -24.96 -55.21 34.16
CA ASP A 41 -25.27 -55.87 35.43
C ASP A 41 -24.16 -55.64 36.47
N ILE A 42 -24.56 -55.55 37.74
CA ILE A 42 -23.72 -55.80 38.91
C ILE A 42 -23.69 -57.30 39.14
N ASP A 43 -22.52 -57.88 39.40
CA ASP A 43 -22.36 -59.01 40.33
C ASP A 43 -20.89 -59.22 40.76
N GLU A 44 -20.76 -59.88 41.90
CA GLU A 44 -19.78 -59.80 42.99
C GLU A 44 -18.39 -60.47 42.82
N GLU A 45 -17.47 -60.00 43.67
CA GLU A 45 -16.29 -60.67 44.28
C GLU A 45 -15.17 -61.29 43.40
N SER A 46 -13.95 -60.76 43.51
CA SER A 46 -12.84 -61.43 44.21
C SER A 46 -11.57 -60.56 44.24
N ASP A 47 -10.96 -60.49 45.42
CA ASP A 47 -9.67 -59.85 45.74
C ASP A 47 -8.52 -60.27 44.81
N ASP A 48 -7.62 -59.33 44.49
CA ASP A 48 -6.20 -59.45 44.84
C ASP A 48 -5.44 -58.13 44.56
N ASP A 49 -4.58 -57.83 45.52
CA ASP A 49 -3.84 -56.59 45.74
C ASP A 49 -2.87 -56.23 44.60
N ASP A 50 -2.83 -54.93 44.28
CA ASP A 50 -1.59 -54.19 44.04
C ASP A 50 -1.89 -52.67 44.10
N ILE A 51 -2.13 -52.19 45.32
CA ILE A 51 -1.98 -50.78 45.64
C ILE A 51 -0.49 -50.45 45.62
N ILE A 52 -0.05 -49.71 44.61
CA ILE A 52 1.19 -48.93 44.71
C ILE A 52 0.78 -47.49 45.07
N PRO A 53 1.18 -46.96 46.23
CA PRO A 53 0.91 -45.58 46.60
C PRO A 53 1.88 -44.67 45.87
N PHE A 54 1.39 -43.60 45.26
CA PHE A 54 2.25 -42.48 44.87
C PHE A 54 1.59 -41.16 45.21
N ASP A 55 2.00 -40.67 46.38
CA ASP A 55 2.13 -39.26 46.69
C ASP A 55 2.88 -38.51 45.58
N GLU A 56 2.55 -37.22 45.44
CA GLU A 56 3.29 -36.19 44.71
C GLU A 56 3.61 -36.49 43.22
N PHE A 57 2.63 -36.26 42.35
CA PHE A 57 2.96 -35.84 40.98
C PHE A 57 3.27 -34.35 40.99
N ASP A 58 4.57 -34.07 41.08
CA ASP A 58 5.22 -32.79 40.88
C ASP A 58 4.85 -32.17 39.52
N ASP A 59 4.49 -30.89 39.55
CA ASP A 59 3.82 -30.10 38.51
C ASP A 59 4.81 -29.31 37.61
N SER A 60 6.12 -29.60 37.67
CA SER A 60 7.11 -29.04 36.75
C SER A 60 7.71 -30.13 35.86
N ASP A 61 7.61 -29.95 34.52
CA ASP A 61 8.51 -30.53 33.48
C ASP A 61 7.83 -31.03 32.19
N TYR A 62 6.58 -30.65 31.88
CA TYR A 62 6.01 -30.96 30.55
C TYR A 62 5.56 -29.79 29.68
N TRP A 63 5.79 -28.54 30.11
CA TRP A 63 5.46 -27.37 29.31
C TRP A 63 6.52 -26.26 29.25
N ASP A 64 7.61 -26.36 30.03
CA ASP A 64 8.63 -25.30 30.09
C ASP A 64 9.77 -25.45 29.06
N ASP A 65 9.89 -26.61 28.40
CA ASP A 65 10.93 -26.90 27.40
C ASP A 65 10.77 -26.19 26.04
N LEU A 66 9.84 -25.24 25.91
CA LEU A 66 9.58 -24.54 24.64
C LEU A 66 10.21 -23.15 24.54
N TYR A 67 10.88 -22.65 25.59
CA TYR A 67 11.47 -21.32 25.59
C TYR A 67 12.80 -21.26 26.34
N GLU A 68 13.85 -21.85 25.79
CA GLU A 68 15.23 -21.39 26.05
C GLU A 68 16.16 -21.79 24.89
N GLY A 69 16.54 -20.81 24.06
CA GLY A 69 17.58 -20.98 23.04
C GLY A 69 17.52 -19.93 21.92
N PRO A 70 18.67 -19.33 21.53
CA PRO A 70 18.72 -18.17 20.66
C PRO A 70 18.40 -18.52 19.20
N THR A 71 17.78 -17.59 18.48
CA THR A 71 17.73 -17.57 17.01
C THR A 71 19.14 -17.77 16.43
N PRO A 72 19.26 -18.53 15.33
CA PRO A 72 19.85 -17.87 14.16
C PRO A 72 19.25 -18.32 12.83
N PHE A 73 19.05 -17.34 11.94
CA PHE A 73 19.19 -17.54 10.50
C PHE A 73 20.65 -17.93 10.19
N ALA A 74 20.90 -19.02 9.47
CA ALA A 74 22.04 -19.17 8.53
C ALA A 74 21.95 -20.49 7.72
N TYR A 75 22.33 -20.40 6.45
CA TYR A 75 22.37 -21.45 5.45
C TYR A 75 23.40 -22.57 5.75
N SER A 76 23.15 -23.77 5.20
CA SER A 76 24.10 -24.68 4.50
C SER A 76 24.24 -26.12 5.04
N VAL A 77 23.88 -27.07 4.15
CA VAL A 77 24.56 -28.33 3.74
C VAL A 77 24.94 -29.39 4.79
N ILE A 78 24.39 -30.61 4.59
CA ILE A 78 24.73 -31.91 5.24
C ILE A 78 26.07 -32.43 4.66
N PRO A 79 27.05 -32.98 5.44
CA PRO A 79 27.06 -34.44 5.66
C PRO A 79 27.68 -35.00 6.96
N SER A 80 27.06 -36.10 7.42
CA SER A 80 27.56 -37.30 8.14
C SER A 80 28.65 -37.13 9.23
N ASN A 81 28.56 -37.67 10.45
CA ASN A 81 28.60 -39.11 10.71
C ASN A 81 28.44 -39.39 12.22
N LYS A 82 27.59 -40.38 12.52
CA LYS A 82 27.68 -41.42 13.57
C LYS A 82 27.98 -41.07 15.05
N LYS A 83 26.95 -41.41 15.85
CA LYS A 83 26.93 -42.05 17.19
C LYS A 83 26.63 -41.15 18.39
N LYS A 84 25.33 -40.97 18.63
CA LYS A 84 24.65 -41.38 19.87
C LYS A 84 23.19 -41.64 19.49
N ARG A 85 22.75 -42.90 19.47
CA ARG A 85 21.32 -43.24 19.38
C ARG A 85 20.67 -42.73 20.67
N LYS A 86 20.30 -41.45 20.70
CA LYS A 86 19.18 -41.01 21.53
C LYS A 86 17.97 -41.78 21.00
N LYS A 87 17.21 -42.44 21.88
CA LYS A 87 15.89 -42.96 21.54
C LYS A 87 15.18 -41.86 20.72
N PRO A 88 14.50 -42.19 19.59
CA PRO A 88 13.70 -41.18 18.92
C PRO A 88 12.74 -40.64 19.99
N ARG A 89 12.90 -39.38 20.38
CA ARG A 89 11.82 -38.66 21.07
C ARG A 89 10.61 -38.90 20.19
N LYS A 90 9.55 -39.51 20.73
CA LYS A 90 8.27 -39.63 20.02
C LYS A 90 8.02 -38.24 19.46
N LYS A 91 8.00 -38.11 18.13
CA LYS A 91 7.39 -36.93 17.52
C LYS A 91 5.95 -37.00 17.99
N SER A 92 5.59 -36.19 18.99
CA SER A 92 4.22 -35.96 19.39
C SER A 92 3.55 -35.22 18.23
N THR A 93 3.24 -35.94 17.15
CA THR A 93 2.47 -35.43 16.01
C THR A 93 0.97 -35.42 16.28
N ASP A 94 0.54 -35.98 17.41
CA ASP A 94 -0.86 -36.01 17.78
C ASP A 94 -1.17 -34.80 18.63
N ARG A 95 -1.86 -33.83 18.01
CA ARG A 95 -2.45 -32.71 18.72
C ARG A 95 -3.39 -33.29 19.78
N GLN A 96 -3.03 -33.14 21.06
CA GLN A 96 -3.80 -33.69 22.16
C GLN A 96 -5.01 -32.80 22.45
N VAL A 97 -6.18 -33.44 22.57
CA VAL A 97 -7.42 -32.77 22.95
C VAL A 97 -7.26 -32.25 24.38
N PRO A 98 -7.52 -30.97 24.67
CA PRO A 98 -7.49 -30.46 26.02
C PRO A 98 -8.43 -31.24 26.94
N ASN A 99 -8.00 -31.49 28.18
CA ASN A 99 -8.89 -32.03 29.20
C ASN A 99 -9.85 -30.92 29.69
N TYR A 100 -11.00 -30.79 29.03
CA TYR A 100 -12.01 -29.79 29.38
C TYR A 100 -12.66 -30.04 30.76
N ALA A 101 -12.63 -31.28 31.25
CA ALA A 101 -13.23 -31.65 32.53
C ALA A 101 -12.37 -31.24 33.74
N TYR A 102 -11.09 -30.91 33.51
CA TYR A 102 -10.20 -30.44 34.57
C TYR A 102 -10.63 -29.06 35.06
N LYS A 103 -10.96 -28.97 36.35
CA LYS A 103 -11.26 -27.72 37.04
C LYS A 103 -10.00 -27.25 37.79
N PRO A 104 -9.26 -26.24 37.28
CA PRO A 104 -8.07 -25.74 37.95
C PRO A 104 -8.39 -25.22 39.36
N LYS A 105 -7.48 -25.47 40.29
CA LYS A 105 -7.51 -25.00 41.69
C LYS A 105 -6.25 -24.16 41.91
N GLY A 106 -6.39 -22.91 42.37
CA GLY A 106 -5.25 -22.00 42.58
C GLY A 106 -5.66 -20.52 42.45
N GLU A 107 -4.70 -19.61 42.66
CA GLU A 107 -4.93 -18.16 42.67
C GLU A 107 -5.03 -17.55 41.24
N ASP A 108 -4.32 -18.10 40.24
CA ASP A 108 -4.31 -17.58 38.85
C ASP A 108 -5.10 -18.46 37.86
N LEU A 109 -6.42 -18.53 38.07
CA LEU A 109 -7.33 -19.26 37.18
C LEU A 109 -7.38 -18.66 35.78
N GLU A 110 -7.27 -17.34 35.66
CA GLU A 110 -7.27 -16.65 34.38
C GLU A 110 -6.03 -17.00 33.55
N GLY A 111 -4.84 -16.93 34.13
CA GLY A 111 -3.58 -17.28 33.47
C GLY A 111 -3.57 -18.73 32.96
N TYR A 112 -4.18 -19.66 33.71
CA TYR A 112 -4.35 -21.04 33.25
C TYR A 112 -5.12 -21.14 31.93
N PHE A 113 -6.33 -20.57 31.88
CA PHE A 113 -7.17 -20.66 30.67
C PHE A 113 -6.59 -19.88 29.51
N VAL A 114 -6.05 -18.69 29.77
CA VAL A 114 -5.33 -17.87 28.78
C VAL A 114 -4.18 -18.67 28.17
N LYS A 115 -3.31 -19.30 28.98
CA LYS A 115 -2.19 -20.11 28.48
C LYS A 115 -2.66 -21.27 27.61
N LYS A 116 -3.73 -21.98 28.02
CA LYS A 116 -4.26 -23.13 27.28
C LYS A 116 -4.95 -22.74 25.98
N ILE A 117 -5.76 -21.67 25.99
CA ILE A 117 -6.52 -21.23 24.83
C ILE A 117 -5.60 -20.53 23.83
N HIS A 118 -4.79 -19.55 24.25
CA HIS A 118 -3.84 -18.81 23.39
C HIS A 118 -2.81 -19.71 22.70
N SER A 119 -2.48 -20.87 23.29
CA SER A 119 -1.59 -21.85 22.66
C SER A 119 -2.09 -22.33 21.30
N VAL A 120 -3.41 -22.35 21.08
CA VAL A 120 -4.06 -22.82 19.84
C VAL A 120 -3.66 -21.94 18.65
N ILE A 121 -3.57 -20.62 18.86
CA ILE A 121 -3.21 -19.66 17.81
C ILE A 121 -1.73 -19.77 17.44
N ARG A 122 -0.89 -20.16 18.40
CA ARG A 122 0.55 -20.34 18.18
C ARG A 122 0.89 -21.63 17.44
N TRP A 123 -0.08 -22.52 17.24
CA TRP A 123 0.15 -23.73 16.45
C TRP A 123 0.40 -23.40 14.99
N GLY A 124 1.43 -24.03 14.42
CA GLY A 124 1.66 -23.98 12.98
C GLY A 124 0.44 -24.53 12.23
N VAL A 125 -0.14 -23.71 11.37
CA VAL A 125 -1.23 -24.10 10.47
C VAL A 125 -0.61 -24.42 9.11
N THR A 126 -0.63 -25.70 8.76
CA THR A 126 -0.09 -26.22 7.50
C THR A 126 -1.19 -26.75 6.58
N SER A 127 -2.39 -27.01 7.11
CA SER A 127 -3.52 -27.56 6.36
C SER A 127 -4.88 -27.17 6.94
N THR A 128 -5.95 -27.44 6.19
CA THR A 128 -7.34 -27.29 6.66
C THR A 128 -7.66 -28.14 7.89
N ASN A 129 -7.00 -29.28 8.07
CA ASN A 129 -7.19 -30.13 9.25
C ASN A 129 -6.73 -29.44 10.53
N ASP A 130 -5.67 -28.63 10.43
CA ASP A 130 -5.12 -27.88 11.54
C ASP A 130 -6.08 -26.78 12.00
N VAL A 131 -6.70 -26.11 11.02
CA VAL A 131 -7.76 -25.11 11.24
C VAL A 131 -8.96 -25.76 11.91
N ASN A 132 -9.46 -26.88 11.36
CA ASN A 132 -10.58 -27.61 11.92
C ASN A 132 -10.32 -28.12 13.34
N TYR A 133 -9.08 -28.49 13.63
CA TYR A 133 -8.66 -28.90 14.96
C TYR A 133 -8.71 -27.72 15.95
N GLY A 134 -8.14 -26.56 15.59
CA GLY A 134 -8.23 -25.36 16.42
C GLY A 134 -9.68 -24.96 16.73
N LEU A 135 -10.56 -25.00 15.72
CA LEU A 135 -11.99 -24.73 15.92
C LEU A 135 -12.68 -25.73 16.86
N ARG A 136 -12.34 -27.02 16.78
CA ARG A 136 -12.85 -28.02 17.74
C ARG A 136 -12.38 -27.74 19.16
N VAL A 137 -11.15 -27.22 19.32
CA VAL A 137 -10.63 -26.84 20.63
C VAL A 137 -11.42 -25.67 21.22
N PHE A 138 -11.69 -24.65 20.42
CA PHE A 138 -12.52 -23.51 20.85
C PHE A 138 -13.95 -23.93 21.19
N GLU A 139 -14.55 -24.83 20.41
CA GLU A 139 -15.89 -25.39 20.71
C GLU A 139 -15.92 -26.16 22.04
N GLY A 140 -14.89 -26.97 22.32
CA GLY A 140 -14.81 -27.72 23.57
C GLY A 140 -14.69 -26.80 24.79
N TRP A 141 -13.87 -25.74 24.70
CA TRP A 141 -13.78 -24.73 25.75
C TRP A 141 -15.08 -23.93 25.90
N LEU A 142 -15.76 -23.58 24.80
CA LEU A 142 -17.05 -22.91 24.85
C LEU A 142 -18.11 -23.78 25.54
N ALA A 143 -18.19 -25.06 25.20
CA ALA A 143 -19.10 -26.00 25.86
C ALA A 143 -18.82 -26.12 27.37
N GLN A 144 -17.54 -26.06 27.75
CA GLN A 144 -17.15 -26.04 29.15
C GLN A 144 -17.56 -24.73 29.86
N ALA A 145 -17.41 -23.58 29.21
CA ALA A 145 -17.89 -22.31 29.75
C ALA A 145 -19.41 -22.32 29.97
N GLN A 146 -20.18 -22.88 29.02
CA GLN A 146 -21.63 -23.05 29.16
C GLN A 146 -22.00 -23.92 30.37
N LYS A 147 -21.26 -25.01 30.61
CA LYS A 147 -21.44 -25.84 31.82
C LYS A 147 -21.18 -25.07 33.10
N TYR A 148 -20.17 -24.18 33.11
CA TYR A 148 -19.90 -23.33 34.27
C TYR A 148 -21.00 -22.30 34.49
N VAL A 149 -21.52 -21.67 33.43
CA VAL A 149 -22.69 -20.77 33.53
C VAL A 149 -23.91 -21.50 34.09
N ALA A 150 -24.20 -22.71 33.60
CA ALA A 150 -25.33 -23.51 34.09
C ALA A 150 -25.21 -23.92 35.57
N LYS A 151 -23.99 -23.98 36.10
CA LYS A 151 -23.69 -24.24 37.52
C LYS A 151 -23.50 -22.97 38.35
N GLU A 152 -23.77 -21.80 37.78
CA GLU A 152 -23.53 -20.48 38.38
C GLU A 152 -22.04 -20.22 38.76
N GLU A 153 -21.10 -20.95 38.17
CA GLU A 153 -19.66 -20.79 38.35
C GLU A 153 -19.11 -19.71 37.40
N PHE A 154 -19.68 -18.50 37.46
CA PHE A 154 -19.46 -17.42 36.48
C PHE A 154 -18.00 -16.98 36.33
N TYR A 155 -17.18 -17.04 37.38
CA TYR A 155 -15.77 -16.66 37.29
C TYR A 155 -14.99 -17.56 36.31
N TYR A 156 -15.19 -18.88 36.39
CA TYR A 156 -14.57 -19.83 35.46
C TYR A 156 -15.06 -19.62 34.03
N ALA A 157 -16.36 -19.36 33.87
CA ALA A 157 -16.94 -19.05 32.55
C ALA A 157 -16.31 -17.79 31.95
N VAL A 158 -16.15 -16.71 32.72
CA VAL A 158 -15.52 -15.45 32.26
C VAL A 158 -14.08 -15.63 31.84
N CYS A 159 -13.26 -16.35 32.62
CA CYS A 159 -11.87 -16.61 32.26
C CYS A 159 -11.76 -17.33 30.91
N ILE A 160 -12.63 -18.31 30.66
CA ILE A 160 -12.67 -19.04 29.40
C ILE A 160 -13.19 -18.14 28.27
N THR A 161 -14.34 -17.49 28.44
CA THR A 161 -14.97 -16.71 27.36
C THR A 161 -14.16 -15.47 26.98
N ARG A 162 -13.47 -14.84 27.93
CA ARG A 162 -12.55 -13.73 27.65
C ARG A 162 -11.39 -14.17 26.75
N ALA A 163 -10.74 -15.29 27.09
CA ALA A 163 -9.66 -15.84 26.28
C ALA A 163 -10.16 -16.31 24.91
N LEU A 164 -11.32 -16.99 24.86
CA LEU A 164 -11.94 -17.41 23.60
C LEU A 164 -12.33 -16.22 22.72
N LEU A 165 -12.86 -15.14 23.29
CA LEU A 165 -13.24 -13.96 22.51
C LEU A 165 -12.00 -13.40 21.80
N SER A 166 -10.92 -13.13 22.54
CA SER A 166 -9.63 -12.70 21.97
C SER A 166 -9.13 -13.63 20.86
N ASP A 167 -9.17 -14.94 21.12
CA ASP A 167 -8.56 -15.92 20.24
C ASP A 167 -9.36 -16.23 18.97
N VAL A 168 -10.68 -16.37 19.09
CA VAL A 168 -11.54 -16.61 17.93
C VAL A 168 -11.46 -15.41 16.98
N LEU A 169 -11.41 -14.19 17.51
CA LEU A 169 -11.20 -12.97 16.74
C LEU A 169 -9.84 -12.97 16.02
N THR A 170 -8.77 -13.30 16.75
CA THR A 170 -7.40 -13.41 16.19
C THR A 170 -7.30 -14.55 15.15
N PHE A 171 -8.08 -15.61 15.31
CA PHE A 171 -8.12 -16.73 14.37
C PHE A 171 -8.78 -16.32 13.05
N HIS A 172 -9.88 -15.55 13.10
CA HIS A 172 -10.52 -14.96 11.93
C HIS A 172 -9.50 -14.12 11.14
N LEU A 173 -8.76 -13.25 11.85
CA LEU A 173 -7.69 -12.40 11.35
C LEU A 173 -6.70 -13.15 10.45
N PHE A 174 -6.06 -14.20 10.98
CA PHE A 174 -4.97 -14.88 10.26
C PHE A 174 -5.42 -15.74 9.07
N TRP A 175 -6.65 -16.27 9.11
CA TRP A 175 -7.02 -17.41 8.27
C TRP A 175 -8.19 -17.18 7.31
N HIS A 176 -8.91 -16.07 7.40
CA HIS A 176 -10.12 -15.84 6.60
C HIS A 176 -9.92 -15.87 5.08
N HIS A 177 -8.83 -15.31 4.57
CA HIS A 177 -8.54 -15.35 3.13
C HIS A 177 -8.15 -16.74 2.63
N LYS A 178 -7.55 -17.58 3.50
CA LYS A 178 -7.01 -18.90 3.12
C LYS A 178 -8.04 -20.02 3.28
N TYR A 179 -9.01 -19.88 4.18
CA TYR A 179 -9.94 -20.95 4.57
C TYR A 179 -11.41 -20.47 4.63
N PRO A 180 -12.00 -20.03 3.51
CA PRO A 180 -13.35 -19.42 3.50
C PRO A 180 -14.46 -20.37 3.95
N LYS A 181 -14.32 -21.68 3.72
CA LYS A 181 -15.33 -22.68 4.15
C LYS A 181 -15.43 -22.79 5.68
N GLN A 182 -14.32 -22.57 6.39
CA GLN A 182 -14.24 -22.63 7.84
C GLN A 182 -14.76 -21.33 8.49
N MET A 183 -14.90 -20.24 7.73
CA MET A 183 -15.35 -18.95 8.26
C MET A 183 -16.81 -18.98 8.72
N ALA A 184 -17.67 -19.78 8.10
CA ALA A 184 -19.04 -19.96 8.60
C ALA A 184 -19.06 -20.55 10.02
N ARG A 185 -18.09 -21.41 10.35
CA ARG A 185 -17.94 -22.03 11.68
C ARG A 185 -17.33 -21.06 12.68
N VAL A 186 -16.33 -20.28 12.26
CA VAL A 186 -15.76 -19.18 13.08
C VAL A 186 -16.83 -18.17 13.48
N ARG A 187 -17.65 -17.70 12.53
CA ARG A 187 -18.72 -16.72 12.83
C ARG A 187 -19.76 -17.23 13.83
N LYS A 188 -20.10 -18.54 13.75
CA LYS A 188 -20.97 -19.17 14.75
C LYS A 188 -20.32 -19.19 16.14
N LEU A 189 -19.02 -19.50 16.19
CA LEU A 189 -18.25 -19.47 17.44
C LEU A 189 -18.16 -18.06 18.04
N GLU A 190 -17.88 -17.04 17.24
CA GLU A 190 -17.82 -15.64 17.71
C GLU A 190 -19.12 -15.24 18.41
N ARG A 191 -20.26 -15.55 17.79
CA ARG A 191 -21.59 -15.29 18.37
C ARG A 191 -21.80 -16.04 19.67
N ALA A 192 -21.61 -17.35 19.66
CA ALA A 192 -21.87 -18.17 20.84
C ALA A 192 -20.94 -17.81 22.01
N VAL A 193 -19.66 -17.52 21.75
CA VAL A 193 -18.72 -17.02 22.77
C VAL A 193 -19.20 -15.66 23.31
N SER A 194 -19.61 -14.74 22.44
CA SER A 194 -20.09 -13.42 22.85
C SER A 194 -21.37 -13.48 23.68
N GLU A 195 -22.30 -14.39 23.36
CA GLU A 195 -23.54 -14.58 24.11
C GLU A 195 -23.26 -15.12 25.52
N VAL A 196 -22.41 -16.14 25.64
CA VAL A 196 -22.02 -16.70 26.95
C VAL A 196 -21.24 -15.68 27.76
N TYR A 197 -20.35 -14.90 27.13
CA TYR A 197 -19.62 -13.86 27.85
C TYR A 197 -20.57 -12.76 28.34
N TYR A 198 -21.50 -12.31 27.49
CA TYR A 198 -22.49 -11.30 27.86
C TYR A 198 -23.39 -11.74 29.02
N GLN A 199 -23.78 -13.02 29.08
CA GLN A 199 -24.50 -13.57 30.23
C GLN A 199 -23.70 -13.40 31.53
N CYS A 200 -22.40 -13.69 31.48
CA CYS A 200 -21.51 -13.51 32.63
C CYS A 200 -21.35 -12.03 33.01
N LEU A 201 -21.21 -11.14 32.02
CA LEU A 201 -21.12 -9.69 32.23
C LEU A 201 -22.42 -9.14 32.85
N SER A 202 -23.57 -9.61 32.38
CA SER A 202 -24.88 -9.22 32.91
C SER A 202 -25.04 -9.60 34.38
N PHE A 203 -24.49 -10.74 34.81
CA PHE A 203 -24.46 -11.15 36.22
C PHE A 203 -23.56 -10.25 37.08
N SER A 204 -22.51 -9.67 36.48
CA SER A 204 -21.60 -8.75 37.18
C SER A 204 -22.10 -7.32 37.32
N LYS A 205 -23.16 -6.91 36.60
CA LYS A 205 -23.57 -5.50 36.51
C LYS A 205 -23.85 -4.82 37.87
N ASP A 206 -24.42 -5.57 38.80
CA ASP A 206 -24.78 -5.09 40.15
C ASP A 206 -23.75 -5.52 41.22
N LYS A 207 -22.56 -5.96 40.78
CA LYS A 207 -21.51 -6.52 41.64
C LYS A 207 -20.21 -5.73 41.46
N ASP A 208 -19.33 -5.82 42.45
CA ASP A 208 -18.02 -5.15 42.42
C ASP A 208 -16.98 -5.96 41.61
N PHE A 209 -17.35 -6.36 40.40
CA PHE A 209 -16.46 -7.02 39.45
C PHE A 209 -16.13 -6.06 38.31
N ASN A 210 -14.87 -6.03 37.90
CA ASN A 210 -14.39 -5.19 36.80
C ASN A 210 -14.55 -5.84 35.40
N TRP A 211 -15.35 -6.91 35.27
CA TRP A 211 -15.41 -7.70 34.05
C TRP A 211 -15.94 -6.92 32.84
N ILE A 212 -16.88 -5.99 33.07
CA ILE A 212 -17.41 -5.12 32.02
C ILE A 212 -16.30 -4.21 31.47
N ASP A 213 -15.55 -3.54 32.36
CA ASP A 213 -14.43 -2.67 31.98
C ASP A 213 -13.33 -3.46 31.25
N LEU A 214 -13.02 -4.68 31.72
CA LEU A 214 -12.05 -5.58 31.07
C LEU A 214 -12.51 -6.02 29.66
N CYS A 215 -13.80 -6.31 29.49
CA CYS A 215 -14.37 -6.65 28.19
C CYS A 215 -14.30 -5.46 27.23
N LEU A 216 -14.70 -4.27 27.68
CA LEU A 216 -14.62 -3.05 26.89
C LEU A 216 -13.19 -2.69 26.50
N GLY A 217 -12.21 -2.91 27.40
CA GLY A 217 -10.79 -2.75 27.10
C GLY A 217 -10.29 -3.73 26.02
N LEU A 218 -10.73 -4.99 26.07
CA LEU A 218 -10.43 -5.99 25.04
C LEU A 218 -11.03 -5.58 23.69
N LEU A 219 -12.35 -5.28 23.66
CA LEU A 219 -13.05 -4.87 22.44
C LEU A 219 -12.40 -3.64 21.81
N GLN A 220 -11.96 -2.66 22.62
CA GLN A 220 -11.28 -1.47 22.14
C GLN A 220 -9.87 -1.73 21.61
N LYS A 221 -9.09 -2.63 22.23
CA LYS A 221 -7.77 -3.05 21.73
C LYS A 221 -7.88 -3.74 20.37
N GLU A 222 -8.93 -4.55 20.24
CA GLU A 222 -9.23 -5.27 19.02
C GLU A 222 -9.93 -4.37 17.97
N LYS A 223 -10.54 -3.25 18.37
CA LYS A 223 -11.16 -2.27 17.47
C LYS A 223 -10.12 -1.60 16.56
N GLY A 224 -10.05 -2.06 15.31
CA GLY A 224 -9.18 -1.47 14.28
C GLY A 224 -8.16 -2.43 13.68
N SER A 225 -8.02 -3.64 14.19
CA SER A 225 -7.35 -4.73 13.45
C SER A 225 -8.17 -5.02 12.17
N TYR A 226 -7.51 -5.22 11.04
CA TYR A 226 -8.12 -5.07 9.70
C TYR A 226 -9.30 -5.99 9.28
N PRO A 227 -9.85 -6.94 10.09
CA PRO A 227 -11.10 -7.61 9.74
C PRO A 227 -12.15 -7.61 10.86
N PHE A 228 -12.12 -6.66 11.79
CA PHE A 228 -13.18 -6.54 12.81
C PHE A 228 -14.56 -6.14 12.26
N ASN A 229 -14.63 -5.67 11.02
CA ASN A 229 -15.87 -5.41 10.32
C ASN A 229 -16.20 -6.58 9.37
N SER A 230 -16.69 -7.69 9.91
CA SER A 230 -17.45 -8.67 9.11
C SER A 230 -18.84 -8.09 8.76
N LYS A 231 -18.88 -6.93 8.10
CA LYS A 231 -20.12 -6.34 7.55
C LYS A 231 -20.57 -7.18 6.35
N GLY A 232 -21.23 -8.31 6.63
CA GLY A 232 -21.80 -9.20 5.62
C GLY A 232 -22.14 -10.61 6.10
N GLU A 233 -23.40 -10.98 5.92
CA GLU A 233 -24.05 -12.29 6.02
C GLU A 233 -23.58 -13.18 7.17
N ALA A 234 -24.20 -12.92 8.33
CA ALA A 234 -24.16 -13.73 9.55
C ALA A 234 -22.90 -13.64 10.46
N GLY A 235 -22.28 -12.46 10.60
CA GLY A 235 -21.15 -12.21 11.52
C GLY A 235 -21.52 -11.69 12.92
N PHE A 236 -20.55 -11.73 13.85
CA PHE A 236 -20.52 -10.99 15.12
C PHE A 236 -20.14 -9.53 14.83
N ASP A 237 -20.99 -8.57 15.21
CA ASP A 237 -20.75 -7.14 15.03
C ASP A 237 -20.18 -6.56 16.32
N VAL A 238 -18.93 -6.14 16.27
CA VAL A 238 -18.19 -5.62 17.43
C VAL A 238 -18.76 -4.30 17.89
N GLU A 239 -19.26 -3.44 16.99
CA GLU A 239 -19.87 -2.17 17.39
C GLU A 239 -21.21 -2.42 18.11
N ASP A 240 -22.06 -3.30 17.57
CA ASP A 240 -23.32 -3.70 18.21
C ASP A 240 -23.07 -4.37 19.57
N TYR A 241 -22.10 -5.28 19.64
CA TYR A 241 -21.76 -5.95 20.89
C TYR A 241 -21.15 -4.98 21.92
N THR A 242 -20.32 -4.04 21.48
CA THR A 242 -19.78 -2.99 22.36
C THR A 242 -20.90 -2.16 22.97
N GLU A 243 -21.90 -1.74 22.18
CA GLU A 243 -23.06 -1.01 22.71
C GLU A 243 -23.91 -1.84 23.67
N LYS A 244 -24.09 -3.16 23.40
CA LYS A 244 -24.73 -4.08 24.35
C LYS A 244 -23.99 -4.12 25.69
N VAL A 245 -22.66 -4.21 25.67
CA VAL A 245 -21.84 -4.23 26.90
C VAL A 245 -21.87 -2.87 27.60
N ILE A 246 -21.82 -1.75 26.86
CA ILE A 246 -21.97 -0.40 27.43
C ILE A 246 -23.31 -0.24 28.15
N ALA A 247 -24.39 -0.84 27.64
CA ALA A 247 -25.72 -0.78 28.27
C ALA A 247 -25.78 -1.49 29.64
N LEU A 248 -24.76 -2.27 30.01
CA LEU A 248 -24.62 -2.84 31.36
C LEU A 248 -23.98 -1.86 32.36
N LEU A 249 -23.35 -0.78 31.89
CA LEU A 249 -22.77 0.26 32.74
C LEU A 249 -23.85 1.23 33.25
N PRO A 250 -23.65 1.85 34.44
CA PRO A 250 -24.45 3.00 34.87
C PRO A 250 -24.41 4.13 33.83
N ASP A 251 -25.52 4.86 33.66
CA ASP A 251 -25.69 5.89 32.63
C ASP A 251 -24.53 6.89 32.53
N GLU A 252 -24.00 7.34 33.67
CA GLU A 252 -22.86 8.27 33.71
C GLU A 252 -21.57 7.64 33.17
N LYS A 253 -21.25 6.39 33.57
CA LYS A 253 -20.09 5.66 33.06
C LYS A 253 -20.25 5.30 31.59
N ALA A 254 -21.45 4.89 31.17
CA ALA A 254 -21.77 4.61 29.78
C ALA A 254 -21.56 5.87 28.91
N LYS A 255 -22.00 7.04 29.38
CA LYS A 255 -21.78 8.32 28.71
C LYS A 255 -20.29 8.68 28.63
N GLN A 256 -19.56 8.59 29.75
CA GLN A 256 -18.12 8.82 29.78
C GLN A 256 -17.37 7.90 28.80
N TYR A 257 -17.75 6.63 28.72
CA TYR A 257 -17.17 5.68 27.78
C TYR A 257 -17.43 6.08 26.33
N ARG A 258 -18.68 6.42 25.98
CA ARG A 258 -19.02 6.87 24.61
C ARG A 258 -18.30 8.17 24.22
N ASP A 259 -18.18 9.10 25.15
CA ASP A 259 -17.45 10.37 24.93
C ASP A 259 -15.94 10.11 24.72
N ALA A 260 -15.36 9.13 25.41
CA ALA A 260 -13.96 8.73 25.27
C ALA A 260 -13.68 7.86 24.02
N HIS A 261 -14.68 7.12 23.54
CA HIS A 261 -14.54 6.11 22.48
C HIS A 261 -15.54 6.30 21.34
N PRO A 262 -15.36 7.34 20.50
CA PRO A 262 -16.26 7.59 19.37
C PRO A 262 -16.34 6.39 18.42
N THR A 263 -17.52 6.20 17.84
CA THR A 263 -17.81 5.19 16.80
C THR A 263 -17.08 5.50 15.49
N GLU A 264 -16.91 4.50 14.62
CA GLU A 264 -16.30 4.74 13.30
C GLU A 264 -17.08 5.78 12.50
N LYS A 265 -18.41 5.74 12.56
CA LYS A 265 -19.26 6.72 11.89
C LYS A 265 -18.99 8.15 12.38
N GLN A 266 -18.91 8.36 13.69
CA GLN A 266 -18.59 9.67 14.26
C GLN A 266 -17.19 10.14 13.87
N LEU A 267 -16.21 9.23 13.80
CA LEU A 267 -14.85 9.56 13.37
C LEU A 267 -14.78 9.92 11.88
N LEU A 268 -15.53 9.22 11.03
CA LEU A 268 -15.62 9.50 9.59
C LEU A 268 -16.29 10.85 9.30
N GLU A 269 -17.24 11.26 10.14
CA GLU A 269 -17.90 12.57 10.06
C GLU A 269 -17.05 13.71 10.63
N LYS A 270 -16.06 13.39 11.49
CA LYS A 270 -15.19 14.38 12.13
C LYS A 270 -14.18 14.93 11.12
N PRO A 271 -14.18 16.26 10.87
CA PRO A 271 -13.29 16.85 9.89
C PRO A 271 -11.82 16.71 10.31
N ILE A 272 -10.96 16.48 9.32
CA ILE A 272 -9.50 16.55 9.49
C ILE A 272 -9.08 18.00 9.17
N PRO A 273 -8.48 18.73 10.12
CA PRO A 273 -8.04 20.09 9.87
C PRO A 273 -6.94 20.09 8.79
N VAL A 274 -7.09 20.98 7.82
CA VAL A 274 -6.11 21.17 6.75
C VAL A 274 -5.30 22.43 7.05
N CYS A 275 -4.01 22.25 7.32
CA CYS A 275 -3.04 23.32 7.45
C CYS A 275 -1.93 23.06 6.42
N LEU A 276 -1.92 23.84 5.34
CA LEU A 276 -0.93 23.72 4.28
C LEU A 276 0.19 24.74 4.50
N PRO A 277 1.46 24.39 4.20
CA PRO A 277 2.56 25.34 4.24
C PRO A 277 2.39 26.47 3.22
N ASP A 278 3.15 27.55 3.40
CA ASP A 278 3.11 28.69 2.48
C ASP A 278 3.50 28.29 1.06
N LYS A 279 2.85 28.95 0.08
CA LYS A 279 3.17 28.76 -1.34
C LYS A 279 4.56 29.28 -1.64
N ILE A 280 5.28 28.56 -2.50
CA ILE A 280 6.51 29.06 -3.13
C ILE A 280 6.25 29.34 -4.60
N GLU A 281 7.00 30.29 -5.15
CA GLU A 281 6.93 30.61 -6.57
C GLU A 281 7.50 29.46 -7.39
N MET A 282 6.69 28.93 -8.32
CA MET A 282 7.13 27.95 -9.30
C MET A 282 7.96 28.66 -10.38
N PRO A 283 9.21 28.23 -10.65
CA PRO A 283 10.04 28.83 -11.68
C PRO A 283 9.39 28.81 -13.07
N GLN A 284 9.61 29.89 -13.82
CA GLN A 284 9.20 29.95 -15.22
C GLN A 284 10.10 29.04 -16.09
N GLY A 285 9.55 28.56 -17.20
CA GLY A 285 10.31 27.77 -18.17
C GLY A 285 10.56 26.31 -17.79
N LEU A 286 9.94 25.80 -16.72
CA LEU A 286 10.00 24.37 -16.38
C LEU A 286 9.22 23.50 -17.37
N ASP A 287 9.79 22.34 -17.67
CA ASP A 287 9.10 21.25 -18.37
C ASP A 287 8.00 20.64 -17.48
N GLU A 288 6.98 20.01 -18.06
CA GLU A 288 5.85 19.45 -17.29
C GLU A 288 6.29 18.47 -16.20
N LYS A 289 7.33 17.67 -16.47
CA LYS A 289 7.89 16.70 -15.52
C LYS A 289 8.54 17.34 -14.31
N ASP A 290 9.17 18.50 -14.51
CA ASP A 290 9.85 19.24 -13.44
C ASP A 290 8.84 20.07 -12.63
N LYS A 291 7.71 20.48 -13.25
CA LYS A 291 6.59 21.12 -12.55
C LYS A 291 5.87 20.16 -11.60
N ALA A 292 5.66 18.92 -12.03
CA ALA A 292 4.87 17.93 -11.30
C ALA A 292 5.73 16.69 -10.96
N PRO A 293 6.46 16.68 -9.84
CA PRO A 293 7.19 15.49 -9.41
C PRO A 293 6.26 14.28 -9.26
N TYR A 294 6.84 13.09 -9.42
CA TYR A 294 6.12 11.84 -9.16
C TYR A 294 5.61 11.81 -7.73
N LEU A 295 4.30 11.62 -7.60
CA LEU A 295 3.60 11.73 -6.32
C LEU A 295 4.13 10.78 -5.24
N THR A 296 4.59 9.59 -5.62
CA THR A 296 5.15 8.59 -4.70
C THR A 296 6.38 9.14 -3.97
N ASP A 297 7.32 9.68 -4.75
CA ASP A 297 8.60 10.18 -4.24
C ASP A 297 8.41 11.46 -3.44
N PHE A 298 7.31 12.17 -3.69
CA PHE A 298 6.95 13.38 -2.99
C PHE A 298 6.28 13.06 -1.63
N ILE A 299 5.25 12.21 -1.63
CA ILE A 299 4.50 11.85 -0.42
C ILE A 299 5.41 11.21 0.62
N ASP A 300 6.35 10.38 0.22
CA ASP A 300 7.25 9.68 1.14
C ASP A 300 8.23 10.63 1.85
N GLU A 301 8.47 11.82 1.29
CA GLU A 301 9.38 12.81 1.88
C GLU A 301 8.66 13.89 2.70
N VAL A 302 7.32 13.91 2.69
CA VAL A 302 6.52 14.86 3.48
C VAL A 302 6.47 14.42 4.96
N PRO A 303 6.68 15.31 5.94
CA PRO A 303 6.58 14.96 7.35
C PRO A 303 5.18 14.49 7.77
N ASN A 304 5.11 13.62 8.77
CA ASN A 304 3.83 13.12 9.30
C ASN A 304 2.88 14.24 9.74
N ALA A 305 3.42 15.32 10.33
CA ALA A 305 2.64 16.48 10.76
C ALA A 305 1.91 17.18 9.59
N GLN A 306 2.46 17.08 8.37
CA GLN A 306 1.91 17.74 7.16
C GLN A 306 1.20 16.74 6.23
N TYR A 307 1.41 15.44 6.43
CA TYR A 307 0.87 14.36 5.60
C TYR A 307 -0.67 14.38 5.53
N ALA A 308 -1.35 14.60 6.65
CA ALA A 308 -2.81 14.61 6.67
C ALA A 308 -3.40 15.73 5.81
N SER A 309 -2.86 16.95 5.92
CA SER A 309 -3.23 18.10 5.09
C SER A 309 -3.03 17.81 3.60
N LEU A 310 -1.92 17.15 3.25
CA LEU A 310 -1.62 16.73 1.87
C LEU A 310 -2.68 15.75 1.34
N ILE A 311 -2.95 14.67 2.07
CA ILE A 311 -3.90 13.63 1.64
C ILE A 311 -5.32 14.19 1.47
N VAL A 312 -5.79 15.00 2.41
CA VAL A 312 -7.13 15.61 2.33
C VAL A 312 -7.22 16.54 1.12
N SER A 313 -6.19 17.36 0.88
CA SER A 313 -6.14 18.29 -0.26
C SER A 313 -6.09 17.55 -1.59
N LEU A 314 -5.29 16.48 -1.67
CA LEU A 314 -5.27 15.60 -2.84
C LEU A 314 -6.67 15.06 -3.12
N LEU A 315 -7.33 14.46 -2.13
CA LEU A 315 -8.66 13.87 -2.34
C LEU A 315 -9.67 14.87 -2.91
N ASP A 316 -9.63 16.11 -2.43
CA ASP A 316 -10.53 17.17 -2.87
C ASP A 316 -10.39 17.47 -4.38
N ILE A 317 -9.16 17.45 -4.90
CA ILE A 317 -8.87 17.60 -6.34
C ILE A 317 -9.57 16.48 -7.14
N VAL A 318 -9.46 15.22 -6.69
CA VAL A 318 -10.09 14.09 -7.40
C VAL A 318 -11.60 14.14 -7.31
N LYS A 319 -12.17 14.51 -6.15
CA LYS A 319 -13.62 14.67 -5.98
C LYS A 319 -14.18 15.74 -6.90
N THR A 320 -13.52 16.89 -6.97
CA THR A 320 -13.91 18.02 -7.82
C THR A 320 -13.95 17.64 -9.30
N HIS A 321 -13.05 16.76 -9.73
CA HIS A 321 -12.91 16.37 -11.14
C HIS A 321 -13.42 14.96 -11.48
N GLU A 322 -14.07 14.26 -10.55
CA GLU A 322 -14.37 12.82 -10.64
C GLU A 322 -15.11 12.44 -11.94
N LYS A 323 -16.15 13.20 -12.30
CA LYS A 323 -16.97 12.94 -13.50
C LYS A 323 -16.14 13.00 -14.78
N LYS A 324 -15.29 14.04 -14.92
CA LYS A 324 -14.43 14.24 -16.09
C LYS A 324 -13.27 13.24 -16.13
N LEU A 325 -12.70 12.90 -14.98
CA LEU A 325 -11.66 11.86 -14.88
C LEU A 325 -12.16 10.51 -15.38
N LYS A 326 -13.43 10.16 -15.09
CA LYS A 326 -14.10 8.96 -15.62
C LYS A 326 -14.38 9.08 -17.13
N SER A 327 -14.98 10.18 -17.57
CA SER A 327 -15.41 10.33 -18.98
C SER A 327 -14.23 10.32 -19.96
N PHE A 328 -13.09 10.90 -19.57
CA PHE A 328 -11.86 10.87 -20.37
C PHE A 328 -11.04 9.58 -20.20
N GLY A 329 -11.52 8.60 -19.42
CA GLY A 329 -10.83 7.34 -19.19
C GLY A 329 -9.49 7.47 -18.44
N ILE A 330 -9.26 8.60 -17.76
CA ILE A 330 -8.01 8.85 -17.00
C ILE A 330 -7.97 7.96 -15.76
N VAL A 331 -9.11 7.81 -15.08
CA VAL A 331 -9.25 6.95 -13.89
C VAL A 331 -10.45 6.02 -14.04
N LYS A 332 -10.23 4.72 -13.89
CA LYS A 332 -11.30 3.71 -13.88
C LYS A 332 -12.16 3.86 -12.62
N ALA A 333 -13.47 3.60 -12.74
CA ALA A 333 -14.41 3.67 -11.61
C ALA A 333 -14.01 2.78 -10.43
N GLU A 334 -13.45 1.60 -10.69
CA GLU A 334 -12.93 0.70 -9.67
C GLU A 334 -11.81 1.35 -8.83
N LYS A 335 -10.88 2.09 -9.47
CA LYS A 335 -9.79 2.77 -8.77
C LYS A 335 -10.33 3.88 -7.85
N LEU A 336 -11.36 4.60 -8.28
CA LEU A 336 -12.01 5.63 -7.46
C LEU A 336 -12.75 5.02 -6.26
N ARG A 337 -13.40 3.86 -6.45
CA ARG A 337 -14.03 3.12 -5.34
C ARG A 337 -13.00 2.66 -4.31
N LYS A 338 -11.86 2.11 -4.77
CA LYS A 338 -10.75 1.71 -3.89
C LYS A 338 -10.16 2.91 -3.14
N MET A 339 -9.91 4.02 -3.83
CA MET A 339 -9.45 5.26 -3.18
C MET A 339 -10.41 5.74 -2.09
N LYS A 340 -11.73 5.70 -2.35
CA LYS A 340 -12.72 6.12 -1.35
C LYS A 340 -12.67 5.23 -0.09
N ALA A 341 -12.61 3.91 -0.26
CA ALA A 341 -12.49 2.98 0.85
C ALA A 341 -11.18 3.19 1.64
N GLU A 342 -10.06 3.39 0.94
CA GLU A 342 -8.78 3.69 1.61
C GLU A 342 -8.76 5.06 2.29
N TYR A 343 -9.51 6.03 1.78
CA TYR A 343 -9.65 7.31 2.45
C TYR A 343 -10.44 7.19 3.75
N GLU A 344 -11.47 6.36 3.79
CA GLU A 344 -12.18 6.05 5.04
C GLU A 344 -11.23 5.41 6.07
N ASN A 345 -10.39 4.45 5.63
CA ASN A 345 -9.34 3.86 6.47
C ASN A 345 -8.32 4.91 6.95
N PHE A 346 -7.92 5.85 6.08
CA PHE A 346 -7.04 6.97 6.43
C PHE A 346 -7.66 7.85 7.52
N VAL A 347 -8.94 8.21 7.40
CA VAL A 347 -9.63 9.05 8.40
C VAL A 347 -9.68 8.35 9.76
N LEU A 348 -9.97 7.05 9.77
CA LEU A 348 -9.95 6.25 10.98
C LEU A 348 -8.54 6.18 11.59
N ALA A 349 -7.52 5.93 10.77
CA ALA A 349 -6.12 5.90 11.21
C ALA A 349 -5.68 7.26 11.78
N TYR A 350 -6.09 8.37 11.17
CA TYR A 350 -5.83 9.72 11.65
C TYR A 350 -6.35 9.95 13.06
N HIS A 351 -7.64 9.72 13.29
CA HIS A 351 -8.25 9.99 14.60
C HIS A 351 -7.83 8.98 15.67
N ARG A 352 -7.35 7.79 15.29
CA ARG A 352 -6.84 6.76 16.20
C ARG A 352 -5.34 6.88 16.49
N GLY A 353 -4.62 7.79 15.82
CA GLY A 353 -3.16 7.93 15.96
C GLY A 353 -2.33 6.85 15.25
N GLY A 354 -2.93 6.11 14.30
CA GLY A 354 -2.29 5.04 13.51
C GLY A 354 -1.76 5.47 12.14
N ILE A 355 -1.50 6.77 11.93
CA ILE A 355 -1.11 7.32 10.61
C ILE A 355 0.18 6.69 10.08
N ASP A 356 1.15 6.41 10.94
CA ASP A 356 2.47 5.89 10.54
C ASP A 356 2.37 4.50 9.91
N GLU A 357 1.57 3.62 10.53
CA GLU A 357 1.35 2.28 10.02
C GLU A 357 0.52 2.32 8.73
N PHE A 358 -0.51 3.18 8.68
CA PHE A 358 -1.31 3.39 7.47
C PHE A 358 -0.44 3.85 6.29
N ARG A 359 0.43 4.84 6.52
CA ARG A 359 1.32 5.41 5.50
C ARG A 359 2.21 4.35 4.85
N LYS A 360 2.70 3.38 5.64
CA LYS A 360 3.60 2.32 5.17
C LYS A 360 2.95 1.36 4.17
N TYR A 361 1.64 1.09 4.29
CA TYR A 361 0.99 0.03 3.52
C TYR A 361 -0.10 0.51 2.55
N SER A 362 -0.72 1.67 2.78
CA SER A 362 -1.94 2.09 2.05
C SER A 362 -1.76 3.26 1.08
N ASN A 363 -0.58 3.92 1.07
CA ASN A 363 -0.29 5.06 0.19
C ASN A 363 -0.56 4.77 -1.30
N TYR A 364 -0.21 3.57 -1.76
CA TYR A 364 -0.33 3.21 -3.17
C TYR A 364 -1.78 3.27 -3.69
N ALA A 365 -2.71 2.66 -2.96
CA ALA A 365 -4.10 2.59 -3.37
C ALA A 365 -4.81 3.95 -3.25
N LEU A 366 -4.49 4.69 -2.18
CA LEU A 366 -5.00 6.03 -1.93
C LEU A 366 -4.56 7.05 -3.00
N THR A 367 -3.33 6.94 -3.48
CA THR A 367 -2.74 7.94 -4.39
C THR A 367 -2.82 7.56 -5.87
N ARG A 368 -3.35 6.37 -6.18
CA ARG A 368 -3.41 5.82 -7.54
C ARG A 368 -4.13 6.70 -8.56
N PRO A 369 -5.24 7.40 -8.23
CA PRO A 369 -5.90 8.29 -9.17
C PRO A 369 -5.03 9.46 -9.61
N PHE A 370 -4.28 10.07 -8.69
CA PHE A 370 -3.34 11.16 -8.97
C PHE A 370 -2.19 10.71 -9.87
N TRP A 371 -1.66 9.51 -9.64
CA TRP A 371 -0.61 8.98 -10.50
C TRP A 371 -1.07 8.90 -11.97
N ASN A 372 -2.31 8.49 -12.22
CA ASN A 372 -2.84 8.49 -13.59
C ASN A 372 -3.03 9.92 -14.12
N LEU A 373 -3.49 10.86 -13.27
CA LEU A 373 -3.65 12.27 -13.63
C LEU A 373 -2.32 12.90 -14.07
N VAL A 374 -1.30 12.82 -13.20
CA VAL A 374 0.05 13.35 -13.46
C VAL A 374 0.71 12.67 -14.64
N TYR A 375 0.58 11.34 -14.77
CA TYR A 375 1.11 10.61 -15.91
C TYR A 375 0.50 11.10 -17.24
N ASN A 376 -0.83 11.27 -17.30
CA ASN A 376 -1.47 11.76 -18.52
C ASN A 376 -1.08 13.21 -18.84
N TYR A 377 -0.79 14.02 -17.82
CA TYR A 377 -0.29 15.38 -17.98
C TYR A 377 1.16 15.43 -18.52
N HIS A 378 2.04 14.52 -18.09
CA HIS A 378 3.42 14.44 -18.60
C HIS A 378 3.51 13.97 -20.06
N PHE A 379 2.48 13.29 -20.58
CA PHE A 379 2.48 12.69 -21.92
C PHE A 379 1.29 13.16 -22.78
N PRO A 380 1.18 14.47 -23.06
CA PRO A 380 0.01 15.07 -23.71
C PRO A 380 -0.13 14.69 -25.19
N THR A 381 0.94 14.26 -25.85
CA THR A 381 0.95 13.89 -27.28
C THR A 381 0.09 12.66 -27.61
N THR A 382 -0.32 11.89 -26.61
CA THR A 382 -1.21 10.72 -26.75
C THR A 382 -2.69 11.05 -26.56
N ASN A 383 -3.03 12.31 -26.26
CA ASN A 383 -4.36 12.74 -25.85
C ASN A 383 -5.02 13.65 -26.89
N THR A 384 -6.36 13.64 -26.92
CA THR A 384 -7.15 14.64 -27.66
C THR A 384 -6.95 16.05 -27.08
N ALA A 385 -7.08 17.10 -27.90
CA ALA A 385 -6.95 18.49 -27.44
C ALA A 385 -7.89 18.85 -26.26
N SER A 386 -9.13 18.36 -26.26
CA SER A 386 -10.08 18.57 -25.15
C SER A 386 -9.61 17.95 -23.83
N LYS A 387 -9.01 16.75 -23.91
CA LYS A 387 -8.41 16.06 -22.76
C LYS A 387 -7.18 16.81 -22.23
N ASN A 388 -6.33 17.35 -23.11
CA ASN A 388 -5.16 18.14 -22.68
C ASN A 388 -5.57 19.44 -21.97
N ASN A 389 -6.55 20.16 -22.49
CA ASN A 389 -7.08 21.36 -21.82
C ASN A 389 -7.66 21.01 -20.43
N PHE A 390 -8.42 19.92 -20.34
CA PHE A 390 -8.90 19.44 -19.03
C PHE A 390 -7.76 19.03 -18.08
N LEU A 391 -6.72 18.34 -18.56
CA LEU A 391 -5.58 17.94 -17.74
C LEU A 391 -4.84 19.15 -17.17
N GLN A 392 -4.66 20.22 -17.95
CA GLN A 392 -4.07 21.47 -17.45
C GLN A 392 -4.89 22.04 -16.28
N GLN A 393 -6.21 22.14 -16.45
CA GLN A 393 -7.11 22.63 -15.40
C GLN A 393 -7.12 21.73 -14.15
N ALA A 394 -7.08 20.41 -14.34
CA ALA A 394 -7.16 19.45 -13.24
C ALA A 394 -5.83 19.31 -12.47
N VAL A 395 -4.70 19.62 -13.11
CA VAL A 395 -3.36 19.54 -12.50
C VAL A 395 -2.95 20.85 -11.83
N GLU A 396 -3.48 22.00 -12.24
CA GLU A 396 -3.15 23.29 -11.61
C GLU A 396 -3.32 23.31 -10.08
N PRO A 397 -4.43 22.82 -9.49
CA PRO A 397 -4.55 22.68 -8.03
C PRO A 397 -3.50 21.76 -7.40
N TYR A 398 -3.03 20.75 -8.14
CA TYR A 398 -1.99 19.82 -7.69
C TYR A 398 -0.61 20.49 -7.72
N LEU A 399 -0.31 21.29 -8.74
CA LEU A 399 0.93 22.09 -8.78
C LEU A 399 0.97 23.07 -7.61
N ASP A 400 -0.13 23.78 -7.37
CA ASP A 400 -0.33 24.68 -6.23
C ASP A 400 -0.15 24.01 -4.86
N LEU A 401 -0.37 22.69 -4.80
CA LEU A 401 -0.20 21.89 -3.60
C LEU A 401 1.26 21.47 -3.42
N ILE A 402 1.93 21.02 -4.48
CA ILE A 402 3.34 20.58 -4.41
C ILE A 402 4.27 21.75 -4.13
N TRP A 403 4.08 22.89 -4.81
CA TRP A 403 4.95 24.07 -4.73
C TRP A 403 4.66 24.87 -3.46
N ARG A 404 5.01 24.26 -2.31
CA ARG A 404 4.90 24.84 -0.97
C ARG A 404 6.15 24.55 -0.14
N GLN A 405 6.35 25.30 0.94
CA GLN A 405 7.46 25.10 1.88
C GLN A 405 7.22 23.89 2.79
N TRP A 406 7.28 22.68 2.23
CA TRP A 406 7.24 21.44 3.01
C TRP A 406 8.46 21.36 3.93
N ASP A 407 8.26 20.90 5.17
CA ASP A 407 9.32 20.82 6.17
C ASP A 407 10.20 19.57 5.94
N SER A 408 10.82 19.50 4.76
CA SER A 408 11.59 18.36 4.29
C SER A 408 12.86 18.84 3.58
N PRO A 409 14.05 18.66 4.19
CA PRO A 409 15.31 19.08 3.60
C PRO A 409 15.57 18.47 2.22
N LYS A 410 15.10 17.23 2.01
CA LYS A 410 15.25 16.55 0.72
C LYS A 410 14.34 17.14 -0.37
N LEU A 411 13.10 17.49 -0.04
CA LEU A 411 12.22 18.18 -0.98
C LEU A 411 12.76 19.57 -1.30
N GLN A 412 13.29 20.27 -0.30
CA GLN A 412 13.93 21.56 -0.50
C GLN A 412 15.11 21.47 -1.47
N SER A 413 16.03 20.51 -1.26
CA SER A 413 17.15 20.26 -2.19
C SER A 413 16.66 19.99 -3.62
N LYS A 414 15.63 19.16 -3.79
CA LYS A 414 15.05 18.87 -5.11
C LYS A 414 14.47 20.13 -5.75
N PHE A 415 13.77 20.98 -4.99
CA PHE A 415 13.23 22.23 -5.53
C PHE A 415 14.33 23.22 -5.90
N ASP A 416 15.43 23.26 -5.15
CA ASP A 416 16.57 24.13 -5.45
C ASP A 416 17.32 23.67 -6.70
N GLU A 417 17.50 22.36 -6.89
CA GLU A 417 18.02 21.79 -8.15
C GLU A 417 17.14 22.14 -9.36
N VAL A 418 15.81 22.04 -9.20
CA VAL A 418 14.85 22.39 -10.25
C VAL A 418 14.88 23.89 -10.56
N LYS A 419 15.00 24.75 -9.54
CA LYS A 419 15.17 26.21 -9.72
C LYS A 419 16.46 26.53 -10.47
N GLU A 420 17.57 25.88 -10.12
CA GLU A 420 18.85 26.07 -10.81
C GLU A 420 18.75 25.64 -12.28
N LYS A 421 18.10 24.51 -12.55
CA LYS A 421 17.85 24.03 -13.92
C LYS A 421 17.00 25.02 -14.72
N ALA A 422 15.92 25.54 -14.14
CA ALA A 422 15.08 26.58 -14.76
C ALA A 422 15.87 27.86 -15.06
N ALA A 423 16.66 28.34 -14.10
CA ALA A 423 17.48 29.54 -14.28
C ALA A 423 18.49 29.37 -15.42
N LYS A 424 19.16 28.21 -15.51
CA LYS A 424 20.07 27.90 -16.62
C LYS A 424 19.35 27.84 -17.96
N ALA A 425 18.18 27.21 -18.01
CA ALA A 425 17.39 27.12 -19.24
C ALA A 425 16.90 28.50 -19.70
N GLN A 426 16.47 29.36 -18.77
CA GLN A 426 16.04 30.72 -19.06
C GLN A 426 17.21 31.59 -19.53
N ALA A 427 18.37 31.50 -18.87
CA ALA A 427 19.58 32.20 -19.30
C ALA A 427 20.01 31.79 -20.72
N LEU A 428 19.96 30.49 -21.03
CA LEU A 428 20.29 29.98 -22.35
C LEU A 428 19.29 30.44 -23.42
N LYS A 429 18.00 30.53 -23.07
CA LYS A 429 16.97 31.06 -23.97
C LYS A 429 17.18 32.55 -24.25
N GLN A 430 17.52 33.32 -23.23
CA GLN A 430 17.87 34.74 -23.38
C GLN A 430 19.13 34.91 -24.24
N GLU A 431 20.18 34.13 -23.97
CA GLU A 431 21.43 34.15 -24.76
C GLU A 431 21.17 33.85 -26.25
N ARG A 432 20.30 32.88 -26.54
CA ARG A 432 19.83 32.60 -27.90
C ARG A 432 19.12 33.80 -28.52
N GLU A 433 18.13 34.37 -27.84
CA GLU A 433 17.34 35.49 -28.38
C GLU A 433 18.21 36.71 -28.66
N GLU A 434 19.13 37.04 -27.76
CA GLU A 434 20.11 38.12 -27.95
C GLU A 434 21.06 37.84 -29.12
N SER A 435 21.59 36.62 -29.22
CA SER A 435 22.50 36.22 -30.29
C SER A 435 21.84 36.23 -31.67
N LEU A 436 20.60 35.73 -31.77
CA LEU A 436 19.85 35.71 -33.02
C LEU A 436 19.41 37.11 -33.46
N ALA A 437 19.17 38.03 -32.52
CA ALA A 437 18.84 39.42 -32.82
C ALA A 437 20.08 40.25 -33.22
N ALA A 438 21.25 39.95 -32.64
CA ALA A 438 22.47 40.72 -32.90
C ALA A 438 23.18 40.34 -34.22
N MET A 439 23.16 39.05 -34.59
CA MET A 439 23.93 38.54 -35.72
C MET A 439 23.60 39.21 -37.08
N PRO A 440 22.31 39.45 -37.46
CA PRO A 440 22.00 40.13 -38.72
C PRO A 440 22.60 41.55 -38.80
N SER A 441 22.42 42.36 -37.76
CA SER A 441 22.96 43.73 -37.68
C SER A 441 24.48 43.75 -37.73
N TYR A 442 25.14 42.74 -37.14
CA TYR A 442 26.59 42.59 -37.22
C TYR A 442 27.04 42.36 -38.67
N LEU A 443 26.40 41.43 -39.39
CA LEU A 443 26.73 41.12 -40.79
C LEU A 443 26.54 42.32 -41.72
N GLU A 444 25.45 43.09 -41.53
CA GLU A 444 25.17 44.32 -42.29
C GLU A 444 26.24 45.41 -42.08
N GLY A 445 26.86 45.45 -40.89
CA GLY A 445 27.90 46.42 -40.54
C GLY A 445 29.30 46.10 -41.08
N LEU A 446 29.52 44.91 -41.65
CA LEU A 446 30.83 44.50 -42.15
C LEU A 446 31.17 45.14 -43.50
N THR A 447 32.41 45.61 -43.65
CA THR A 447 32.93 45.95 -44.99
C THR A 447 33.04 44.69 -45.86
N SER A 448 33.09 44.84 -47.18
CA SER A 448 33.19 43.71 -48.12
C SER A 448 34.31 42.70 -47.79
N ASP A 449 35.47 43.18 -47.35
CA ASP A 449 36.61 42.33 -47.03
C ASP A 449 36.43 41.62 -45.69
N GLN A 450 35.85 42.32 -44.70
CA GLN A 450 35.51 41.73 -43.39
C GLN A 450 34.39 40.70 -43.53
N TYR A 451 33.37 40.98 -44.34
CA TYR A 451 32.26 40.08 -44.63
C TYR A 451 32.77 38.75 -45.22
N LEU A 452 33.62 38.83 -46.24
CA LEU A 452 34.20 37.63 -46.84
C LEU A 452 35.07 36.85 -45.84
N ALA A 453 35.91 37.55 -45.06
CA ALA A 453 36.76 36.94 -44.06
C ALA A 453 35.95 36.25 -42.96
N PHE A 454 34.86 36.87 -42.49
CA PHE A 454 33.95 36.30 -41.50
C PHE A 454 33.35 34.98 -42.00
N HIS A 455 32.71 34.99 -43.17
CA HIS A 455 32.04 33.80 -43.70
C HIS A 455 33.03 32.67 -44.03
N GLU A 456 34.26 33.01 -44.45
CA GLU A 456 35.33 32.02 -44.62
C GLU A 456 35.73 31.35 -43.30
N GLN A 457 35.90 32.13 -42.23
CA GLN A 457 36.26 31.59 -40.92
C GLN A 457 35.10 30.79 -40.32
N ALA A 458 33.87 31.28 -40.42
CA ALA A 458 32.67 30.55 -40.01
C ALA A 458 32.55 29.21 -40.77
N LEU A 459 32.76 29.21 -42.10
CA LEU A 459 32.76 27.97 -42.89
C LEU A 459 33.87 27.00 -42.48
N ARG A 460 35.05 27.49 -42.09
CA ARG A 460 36.14 26.63 -41.57
C ARG A 460 35.75 25.97 -40.26
N ILE A 461 35.16 26.72 -39.33
CA ILE A 461 34.67 26.19 -38.03
C ILE A 461 33.61 25.12 -38.28
N LEU A 462 32.59 25.44 -39.10
CA LEU A 462 31.51 24.50 -39.43
C LEU A 462 32.03 23.23 -40.10
N ASN A 463 33.01 23.32 -41.00
CA ASN A 463 33.60 22.15 -41.65
C ASN A 463 34.46 21.30 -40.71
N ARG A 464 35.16 21.91 -39.75
CA ARG A 464 36.01 21.20 -38.79
C ARG A 464 35.18 20.26 -37.89
N ASP A 465 34.01 20.71 -37.46
CA ASP A 465 33.14 19.97 -36.52
C ASP A 465 31.96 19.27 -37.24
N LYS A 466 31.93 19.33 -38.57
CA LYS A 466 30.84 18.89 -39.45
C LYS A 466 30.30 17.48 -39.21
N LYS A 467 31.17 16.49 -39.01
CA LYS A 467 30.73 15.10 -38.79
C LYS A 467 29.84 15.02 -37.55
N LYS A 468 30.32 15.61 -36.44
CA LYS A 468 29.58 15.64 -35.17
C LYS A 468 28.32 16.49 -35.27
N LEU A 469 28.37 17.64 -35.93
CA LEU A 469 27.17 18.48 -36.17
C LEU A 469 26.09 17.73 -36.98
N SER A 470 26.50 16.99 -38.02
CA SER A 470 25.58 16.22 -38.88
C SER A 470 24.93 15.05 -38.13
N GLU A 471 25.69 14.37 -37.26
CA GLU A 471 25.20 13.23 -36.47
C GLU A 471 24.31 13.66 -35.29
N SER A 472 24.45 14.90 -34.81
CA SER A 472 23.86 15.36 -33.55
C SER A 472 22.61 16.22 -33.68
N SER A 473 22.63 17.21 -34.57
CA SER A 473 21.68 18.35 -34.54
C SER A 473 20.81 18.47 -35.78
N GLY A 474 20.89 17.49 -36.68
CA GLY A 474 20.22 17.57 -37.98
C GLY A 474 20.70 18.74 -38.83
N ILE A 475 21.79 19.41 -38.42
CA ILE A 475 22.43 20.47 -39.20
C ILE A 475 22.66 19.92 -40.58
N LEU A 476 22.00 20.56 -41.53
CA LEU A 476 21.94 20.15 -42.91
C LEU A 476 23.39 20.17 -43.43
N LYS A 477 24.05 19.00 -43.38
CA LYS A 477 25.22 18.70 -44.18
C LYS A 477 25.03 19.23 -45.60
N PHE A 478 23.79 19.13 -46.08
CA PHE A 478 23.27 19.74 -47.29
C PHE A 478 23.37 21.28 -47.34
N ASP A 479 22.95 22.01 -46.31
CA ASP A 479 23.03 23.48 -46.29
C ASP A 479 24.49 23.96 -46.26
N ILE A 480 25.38 23.29 -45.53
CA ILE A 480 26.80 23.65 -45.50
C ILE A 480 27.48 23.32 -46.85
N GLU A 481 27.34 22.08 -47.34
CA GLU A 481 28.06 21.60 -48.55
C GLU A 481 27.47 22.12 -49.86
N HIS A 482 26.15 22.18 -49.96
CA HIS A 482 25.45 22.39 -51.25
C HIS A 482 24.80 23.76 -51.38
N ARG A 483 24.77 24.58 -50.31
CA ARG A 483 24.20 25.94 -50.37
C ARG A 483 25.19 27.01 -49.91
N TYR A 484 25.66 26.93 -48.67
CA TYR A 484 26.52 27.95 -48.07
C TYR A 484 27.91 28.01 -48.74
N GLN A 485 28.60 26.88 -48.84
CA GLN A 485 29.93 26.83 -49.46
C GLN A 485 29.95 27.23 -50.95
N PRO A 486 28.99 26.78 -51.79
CA PRO A 486 28.92 27.21 -53.20
C PRO A 486 28.69 28.72 -53.37
N LEU A 487 27.79 29.32 -52.58
CA LEU A 487 27.54 30.76 -52.65
C LEU A 487 28.75 31.58 -52.21
N LEU A 488 29.47 31.13 -51.18
CA LEU A 488 30.70 31.79 -50.76
C LEU A 488 31.80 31.73 -51.85
N LYS A 489 31.89 30.61 -52.58
CA LYS A 489 32.78 30.50 -53.75
C LYS A 489 32.35 31.43 -54.89
N LEU A 490 31.05 31.56 -55.13
CA LEU A 490 30.50 32.47 -56.14
C LEU A 490 30.81 33.94 -55.81
N LEU A 491 30.67 34.34 -54.54
CA LEU A 491 31.02 35.69 -54.07
C LEU A 491 32.50 36.02 -54.34
N LYS A 492 33.41 35.07 -54.07
CA LYS A 492 34.85 35.25 -54.38
C LYS A 492 35.11 35.44 -55.87
N GLY A 493 34.40 34.69 -56.72
CA GLY A 493 34.57 34.72 -58.16
C GLY A 493 33.92 35.91 -58.87
N THR A 494 33.04 36.64 -58.18
CA THR A 494 32.27 37.77 -58.74
C THR A 494 32.75 39.14 -58.27
N ARG A 495 33.88 39.18 -57.55
CA ARG A 495 34.47 40.39 -56.98
C ARG A 495 34.74 41.45 -58.06
N GLY A 496 33.99 42.55 -58.04
CA GLY A 496 34.16 43.70 -58.95
C GLY A 496 33.44 43.61 -60.30
N ILE A 497 32.47 42.70 -60.47
CA ILE A 497 31.77 42.51 -61.76
C ILE A 497 30.46 43.29 -61.86
N GLU A 498 29.61 43.29 -60.81
CA GLU A 498 28.31 44.02 -60.82
C GLU A 498 27.73 44.16 -59.40
N ASP A 499 27.48 45.39 -58.92
CA ASP A 499 27.07 45.66 -57.52
C ASP A 499 25.71 45.02 -57.15
N SER A 500 24.79 44.90 -58.12
CA SER A 500 23.46 44.27 -57.94
C SER A 500 23.55 42.74 -57.78
N LEU A 501 24.51 42.09 -58.46
CA LEU A 501 24.72 40.65 -58.33
C LEU A 501 25.42 40.32 -57.00
N ASP A 502 26.40 41.12 -56.60
CA ASP A 502 27.10 41.01 -55.31
C ASP A 502 26.12 41.09 -54.13
N ALA A 503 25.22 42.09 -54.14
CA ALA A 503 24.20 42.27 -53.10
C ALA A 503 23.25 41.06 -52.97
N LYS A 504 22.79 40.48 -54.10
CA LYS A 504 21.93 39.28 -54.09
C LYS A 504 22.64 38.04 -53.57
N VAL A 505 23.91 37.88 -53.90
CA VAL A 505 24.72 36.74 -53.41
C VAL A 505 24.94 36.85 -51.91
N ARG A 506 25.25 38.04 -51.38
CA ARG A 506 25.36 38.28 -49.93
C ARG A 506 24.06 38.00 -49.19
N GLN A 507 22.93 38.50 -49.69
CA GLN A 507 21.62 38.21 -49.10
C GLN A 507 21.34 36.69 -49.01
N GLY A 508 21.73 35.93 -50.05
CA GLY A 508 21.62 34.47 -50.04
C GLY A 508 22.54 33.80 -49.01
N ILE A 509 23.77 34.28 -48.88
CA ILE A 509 24.75 33.81 -47.88
C ILE A 509 24.23 34.06 -46.46
N ASP A 510 23.76 35.27 -46.17
CA ASP A 510 23.22 35.65 -44.86
C ASP A 510 22.02 34.80 -44.49
N SER A 511 21.08 34.62 -45.42
CA SER A 511 19.88 33.79 -45.18
C SER A 511 20.23 32.36 -44.78
N ILE A 512 21.20 31.74 -45.46
CA ILE A 512 21.61 30.36 -45.16
C ILE A 512 22.41 30.30 -43.86
N PHE A 513 23.34 31.24 -43.67
CA PHE A 513 24.15 31.28 -42.45
C PHE A 513 23.28 31.49 -41.20
N LEU A 514 22.37 32.46 -41.22
CA LEU A 514 21.45 32.73 -40.12
C LEU A 514 20.53 31.54 -39.84
N SER A 515 20.10 30.81 -40.87
CA SER A 515 19.34 29.57 -40.70
C SER A 515 20.18 28.49 -39.99
N ILE A 516 21.44 28.30 -40.38
CA ILE A 516 22.36 27.34 -39.71
C ILE A 516 22.60 27.78 -38.26
N TYR A 517 22.82 29.07 -38.04
CA TYR A 517 23.06 29.67 -36.73
C TYR A 517 21.85 29.49 -35.80
N GLN A 518 20.63 29.65 -36.32
CA GLN A 518 19.39 29.38 -35.60
C GLN A 518 19.28 27.90 -35.20
N VAL A 519 19.56 26.96 -36.11
CA VAL A 519 19.50 25.52 -35.81
C VAL A 519 20.49 25.13 -34.71
N LEU A 520 21.70 25.69 -34.72
CA LEU A 520 22.70 25.48 -33.65
C LEU A 520 22.16 25.94 -32.29
N TRP A 521 21.55 27.13 -32.23
CA TRP A 521 20.95 27.64 -31.01
C TRP A 521 19.71 26.84 -30.55
N ASP A 522 18.86 26.42 -31.48
CA ASP A 522 17.69 25.58 -31.19
C ASP A 522 18.11 24.24 -30.59
N TYR A 523 19.22 23.68 -31.06
CA TYR A 523 19.78 22.44 -30.51
C TYR A 523 20.25 22.60 -29.05
N MET A 524 20.77 23.76 -28.67
CA MET A 524 21.18 24.04 -27.29
C MET A 524 19.97 23.97 -26.33
N LEU A 525 18.78 24.35 -26.80
CA LEU A 525 17.52 24.30 -26.04
C LEU A 525 16.83 22.93 -26.03
N TYR A 526 17.42 21.89 -26.62
CA TYR A 526 16.79 20.58 -26.69
C TYR A 526 16.56 20.00 -25.28
N PRO A 527 15.34 19.54 -24.91
CA PRO A 527 14.95 19.32 -23.50
C PRO A 527 15.45 17.99 -22.90
N TYR A 528 16.17 17.17 -23.67
CA TYR A 528 16.56 15.83 -23.24
C TYR A 528 18.00 15.79 -22.68
N ASP A 529 18.13 15.21 -21.49
CA ASP A 529 19.40 14.97 -20.79
C ASP A 529 19.86 13.51 -21.00
N LEU A 530 20.17 13.15 -22.24
CA LEU A 530 20.82 11.87 -22.57
C LEU A 530 22.33 12.12 -22.73
N ASP A 531 23.18 11.21 -22.26
CA ASP A 531 24.65 11.40 -22.27
C ASP A 531 25.20 11.81 -23.66
N TYR A 532 24.70 11.18 -24.73
CA TYR A 532 25.10 11.53 -26.10
C TYR A 532 24.62 12.93 -26.52
N ILE A 533 23.46 13.39 -26.05
CA ILE A 533 22.94 14.73 -26.32
C ILE A 533 23.76 15.76 -25.57
N ILE A 534 24.12 15.48 -24.31
CA ILE A 534 24.95 16.36 -23.49
C ILE A 534 26.33 16.56 -24.14
N GLU A 535 26.97 15.48 -24.58
CA GLU A 535 28.25 15.57 -25.32
C GLU A 535 28.12 16.36 -26.62
N ASN A 536 27.02 16.18 -27.35
CA ASN A 536 26.77 16.94 -28.57
C ASN A 536 26.52 18.43 -28.31
N LYS A 537 25.78 18.79 -27.25
CA LYS A 537 25.57 20.20 -26.84
C LYS A 537 26.89 20.89 -26.52
N LYS A 538 27.87 20.20 -25.91
CA LYS A 538 29.22 20.76 -25.69
C LYS A 538 29.91 21.14 -27.00
N VAL A 539 29.79 20.29 -28.03
CA VAL A 539 30.35 20.56 -29.37
C VAL A 539 29.64 21.74 -30.03
N VAL A 540 28.31 21.77 -29.97
CA VAL A 540 27.50 22.86 -30.54
C VAL A 540 27.82 24.19 -29.84
N LYS A 541 27.90 24.22 -28.51
CA LYS A 541 28.28 25.43 -27.75
C LYS A 541 29.66 25.93 -28.15
N LYS A 542 30.65 25.03 -28.28
CA LYS A 542 31.99 25.39 -28.75
C LYS A 542 31.98 26.03 -30.15
N VAL A 543 31.19 25.49 -31.07
CA VAL A 543 31.04 26.05 -32.43
C VAL A 543 30.40 27.44 -32.37
N LEU A 544 29.35 27.63 -31.58
CA LEU A 544 28.72 28.93 -31.37
C LEU A 544 29.68 29.95 -30.77
N ASP A 545 30.44 29.56 -29.74
CA ASP A 545 31.44 30.41 -29.08
C ASP A 545 32.59 30.80 -30.02
N GLU A 546 33.01 29.90 -30.93
CA GLU A 546 34.03 30.22 -31.93
C GLU A 546 33.51 31.13 -33.04
N ILE A 547 32.26 30.96 -33.48
CA ILE A 547 31.63 31.87 -34.44
C ILE A 547 31.47 33.26 -33.84
N TRP A 548 31.06 33.34 -32.57
CA TRP A 548 30.88 34.62 -31.87
C TRP A 548 32.18 35.39 -31.61
N LYS A 549 33.33 34.70 -31.62
CA LYS A 549 34.66 35.32 -31.44
C LYS A 549 35.21 35.97 -32.72
N ILE A 550 34.64 35.65 -33.89
CA ILE A 550 35.03 36.25 -35.18
C ILE A 550 34.41 37.63 -35.30
#